data_AF-A0A530YEQ0-F1
#
_entry.id   AF-A0A530YEQ0-F1
#
_cell.length_a   1.000
_cell.length_b   1.000
_cell.length_c   1.000
_cell.angle_alpha   90.00
_cell.angle_beta   90.00
_cell.angle_gamma   90.00
#
_symmetry.space_group_name_H-M   'P 1'
#
loop_
_entity.id
_entity.type
_entity.pdbx_description
1 polymer ?
#
loop_
_entity_poly.entity_id
_entity_poly.type
_entity_poly.pdbx_seq_one_letter_code
_entity_poly.pdbx_strand_id
1 'polypeptide(L)'
;MRRDLLAAFAAKLSPNDVGVIEATGNATSAAAVVAPHVKKVGIAKPKQVFIVAYAKIKRTIDADVLAQLYASGFLPEVWIADEPTQAMRRQVTRRNQIVRQRSRLKSVIQSILHSHLIRPARMLTCAAPRVGPG
;
A
#
# COMPACT_ATOMS: atom_id res chain seq x y z
N MET A 1 -10.58 -9.08 0.35
CA MET A 1 -11.25 -8.45 1.52
C MET A 1 -12.33 -7.51 1.00
N ARG A 2 -13.59 -7.69 1.39
CA ARG A 2 -14.67 -6.76 1.04
C ARG A 2 -14.95 -5.82 2.23
N ARG A 3 -15.22 -4.54 1.94
CA ARG A 3 -15.37 -3.49 2.97
C ARG A 3 -16.62 -3.68 3.83
N ASP A 4 -17.72 -4.10 3.21
CA ASP A 4 -18.99 -4.41 3.86
C ASP A 4 -18.86 -5.55 4.88
N LEU A 5 -18.20 -6.65 4.49
CA LEU A 5 -17.96 -7.78 5.39
C LEU A 5 -17.04 -7.39 6.55
N LEU A 6 -16.00 -6.59 6.29
CA LEU A 6 -15.11 -6.11 7.36
C LEU A 6 -15.84 -5.17 8.32
N ALA A 7 -16.71 -4.29 7.82
CA ALA A 7 -17.51 -3.40 8.67
C ALA A 7 -18.49 -4.19 9.54
N ALA A 8 -19.16 -5.21 8.98
CA ALA A 8 -20.05 -6.09 9.73
C ALA A 8 -19.31 -6.91 10.80
N PHE A 9 -18.05 -7.29 10.53
CA PHE A 9 -17.18 -7.91 11.54
C PHE A 9 -16.77 -6.90 12.62
N ALA A 10 -16.32 -5.70 12.23
CA ALA A 10 -15.84 -4.67 13.15
C ALA A 10 -16.95 -4.23 14.12
N ALA A 11 -18.20 -4.22 13.68
CA ALA A 11 -19.37 -3.92 14.54
C ALA A 11 -19.58 -4.94 15.68
N LYS A 12 -18.94 -6.11 15.63
CA LYS A 12 -19.01 -7.14 16.69
C LYS A 12 -17.86 -7.03 17.70
N LEU A 13 -16.89 -6.16 17.47
CA LEU A 13 -15.74 -5.97 18.34
C LEU A 13 -16.10 -5.11 19.54
N SER A 14 -15.32 -5.26 20.61
CA SER A 14 -15.44 -4.47 21.83
C SER A 14 -14.57 -3.21 21.74
N PRO A 15 -15.03 -2.06 22.27
CA PRO A 15 -14.20 -0.86 22.43
C PRO A 15 -12.92 -1.09 23.25
N ASN A 16 -12.83 -2.18 24.01
CA ASN A 16 -11.64 -2.54 24.79
C ASN A 16 -10.65 -3.42 24.02
N ASP A 17 -11.02 -3.92 22.84
CA ASP A 17 -10.17 -4.82 22.07
C ASP A 17 -8.95 -4.09 21.51
N VAL A 18 -7.87 -4.84 21.29
CA VAL A 18 -6.67 -4.37 20.58
C VAL A 18 -6.52 -5.23 19.33
N GLY A 19 -6.65 -4.60 18.17
CA GLY A 19 -6.56 -5.26 16.87
C GLY A 19 -5.17 -5.12 16.25
N VAL A 20 -4.78 -6.13 15.45
CA VAL A 20 -3.52 -6.10 14.69
C VAL A 20 -3.80 -6.48 13.25
N ILE A 21 -3.25 -5.70 12.32
CA ILE A 21 -3.41 -5.93 10.88
C ILE A 21 -2.02 -6.11 10.28
N GLU A 22 -1.85 -7.20 9.53
CA GLU A 22 -0.62 -7.41 8.76
C GLU A 22 -0.45 -6.28 7.74
N ALA A 23 0.76 -5.72 7.67
CA ALA A 23 1.14 -4.63 6.77
C ALA A 23 1.18 -5.06 5.29
N THR A 24 0.00 -5.27 4.74
CA THR A 24 -0.28 -5.51 3.34
C THR A 24 -0.76 -4.22 2.65
N GLY A 25 -0.90 -4.24 1.32
CA GLY A 25 -1.20 -3.03 0.53
C GLY A 25 -2.51 -2.32 0.89
N ASN A 26 -3.45 -2.99 1.56
CA ASN A 26 -4.72 -2.42 2.01
C ASN A 26 -4.81 -2.26 3.54
N ALA A 27 -3.71 -2.50 4.28
CA ALA A 27 -3.72 -2.54 5.75
C ALA A 27 -4.24 -1.24 6.36
N THR A 28 -3.86 -0.10 5.79
CA THR A 28 -4.33 1.20 6.28
C THR A 28 -5.82 1.42 6.04
N SER A 29 -6.34 0.94 4.91
CA SER A 29 -7.78 0.97 4.64
C SER A 29 -8.56 0.02 5.55
N ALA A 30 -7.99 -1.14 5.87
CA ALA A 30 -8.58 -2.07 6.84
C ALA A 30 -8.58 -1.46 8.26
N ALA A 31 -7.46 -0.85 8.66
CA ALA A 31 -7.33 -0.18 9.95
C ALA A 31 -8.35 0.95 10.11
N ALA A 32 -8.58 1.75 9.06
CA ALA A 32 -9.59 2.80 9.09
C ALA A 32 -11.03 2.29 9.30
N VAL A 33 -11.33 1.06 8.90
CA VAL A 33 -12.65 0.42 9.14
C VAL A 33 -12.76 -0.11 10.57
N VAL A 34 -11.67 -0.64 11.13
CA VAL A 34 -11.67 -1.30 12.45
C VAL A 34 -11.45 -0.31 13.59
N ALA A 35 -10.63 0.73 13.39
CA ALA A 35 -10.24 1.68 14.42
C ALA A 35 -11.38 2.34 15.20
N PRO A 36 -12.56 2.66 14.61
CA PRO A 36 -13.68 3.21 15.37
C PRO A 36 -14.31 2.24 16.39
N HIS A 37 -14.03 0.94 16.29
CA HIS A 37 -14.71 -0.10 17.06
C HIS A 37 -13.85 -0.70 18.19
N VAL A 38 -12.57 -0.34 18.27
CA VAL A 38 -11.60 -0.96 19.18
C VAL A 38 -10.73 0.09 19.86
N LYS A 39 -10.04 -0.28 20.94
CA LYS A 39 -9.17 0.63 21.70
C LYS A 39 -7.97 1.08 20.87
N LYS A 40 -7.38 0.15 20.12
CA LYS A 40 -6.18 0.38 19.31
C LYS A 40 -6.14 -0.58 18.14
N VAL A 41 -5.68 -0.11 16.99
CA VAL A 41 -5.30 -0.96 15.85
C VAL A 41 -3.83 -0.73 15.52
N GLY A 42 -3.02 -1.77 15.67
CA GLY A 42 -1.63 -1.77 15.22
C GLY A 42 -1.51 -2.33 13.80
N ILE A 43 -0.61 -1.77 13.00
CA ILE A 43 -0.16 -2.39 11.76
C ILE A 43 1.23 -2.98 12.00
N ALA A 44 1.36 -4.29 11.80
CA ALA A 44 2.60 -5.01 12.05
C ALA A 44 3.19 -5.58 10.75
N LYS A 45 4.51 -5.49 10.60
CA LYS A 45 5.26 -6.19 9.54
C LYS A 45 5.94 -7.40 10.14
N PRO A 46 5.40 -8.60 9.96
CA PRO A 46 5.95 -9.74 10.65
C PRO A 46 7.36 -10.12 10.18
N LYS A 47 7.67 -9.80 8.91
CA LYS A 47 9.01 -9.98 8.33
C LYS A 47 10.12 -9.22 9.08
N GLN A 48 9.81 -8.13 9.78
CA GLN A 48 10.83 -7.35 10.51
C GLN A 48 11.28 -8.03 11.83
N VAL A 49 10.47 -8.93 12.39
CA VAL A 49 10.78 -9.64 13.66
C VAL A 49 11.18 -11.08 13.43
N PHE A 50 10.74 -11.65 12.31
CA PHE A 50 11.11 -13.00 11.87
C PHE A 50 12.63 -13.24 11.74
N ILE A 51 13.45 -12.18 11.78
CA ILE A 51 14.91 -12.28 11.74
C ILE A 51 15.48 -12.90 13.05
N VAL A 52 14.80 -12.76 14.19
CA VAL A 52 15.33 -13.24 15.48
C VAL A 52 14.79 -14.60 15.90
N ALA A 53 13.53 -14.94 15.57
CA ALA A 53 12.87 -16.09 16.18
C ALA A 53 13.00 -17.41 15.39
N TYR A 54 12.74 -17.43 14.08
CA TYR A 54 12.67 -18.70 13.33
C TYR A 54 13.04 -18.47 11.87
N ALA A 55 14.35 -18.44 11.61
CA ALA A 55 14.92 -18.55 10.28
C ALA A 55 14.63 -19.94 9.69
N LYS A 56 13.38 -20.20 9.25
CA LYS A 56 12.96 -21.17 8.23
C LYS A 56 11.46 -21.46 8.38
N ILE A 57 10.71 -21.28 7.29
CA ILE A 57 9.40 -21.92 7.05
C ILE A 57 8.20 -21.27 7.79
N LYS A 58 7.65 -20.19 7.21
CA LYS A 58 6.22 -19.94 6.87
C LYS A 58 6.10 -18.46 6.50
N ARG A 59 5.70 -18.15 5.25
CA ARG A 59 5.54 -16.74 4.78
C ARG A 59 4.31 -16.06 5.38
N THR A 60 3.39 -16.85 5.92
CA THR A 60 2.08 -16.45 6.42
C THR A 60 2.03 -16.79 7.90
N ILE A 61 1.80 -15.79 8.74
CA ILE A 61 1.63 -16.02 10.18
C ILE A 61 0.13 -16.10 10.43
N ASP A 62 -0.26 -17.03 11.29
CA ASP A 62 -1.66 -17.17 11.71
C ASP A 62 -2.06 -15.95 12.56
N ALA A 63 -3.30 -15.48 12.43
CA ALA A 63 -3.75 -14.24 13.07
C ALA A 63 -3.54 -14.26 14.61
N ASP A 64 -3.72 -15.42 15.24
CA ASP A 64 -3.53 -15.61 16.68
C ASP A 64 -2.07 -15.40 17.09
N VAL A 65 -1.13 -15.94 16.32
CA VAL A 65 0.31 -15.76 16.55
C VAL A 65 0.69 -14.30 16.35
N LEU A 66 0.13 -13.63 15.34
CA LEU A 66 0.36 -12.21 15.11
C LEU A 66 -0.14 -11.36 16.29
N ALA A 67 -1.32 -11.67 16.82
CA ALA A 67 -1.90 -10.98 17.97
C ALA A 67 -1.05 -11.20 19.24
N GLN A 68 -0.59 -12.43 19.49
CA GLN A 68 0.28 -12.74 20.63
C GLN A 68 1.64 -12.02 20.54
N LEU A 69 2.25 -11.98 19.36
CA LEU A 69 3.51 -11.28 19.12
C LEU A 69 3.39 -9.76 19.29
N TYR A 70 2.23 -9.19 18.96
CA TYR A 70 1.96 -7.78 19.16
C TYR A 70 1.69 -7.47 20.64
N ALA A 71 0.88 -8.31 21.31
CA ALA A 71 0.58 -8.16 22.73
C ALA A 71 1.83 -8.29 23.61
N SER A 72 2.78 -9.12 23.21
CA SER A 72 4.07 -9.29 23.89
C SER A 72 5.09 -8.19 23.57
N GLY A 73 4.76 -7.23 22.70
CA GLY A 73 5.63 -6.11 22.33
C GLY A 73 6.80 -6.48 21.41
N PHE A 74 6.83 -7.72 20.89
CA PHE A 74 7.89 -8.18 20.00
C PHE A 74 7.74 -7.66 18.55
N LEU A 75 6.57 -7.13 18.18
CA LEU A 75 6.35 -6.52 16.86
C LEU A 75 6.52 -4.99 16.88
N PRO A 76 7.48 -4.42 16.12
CA PRO A 76 7.54 -2.99 15.94
C PRO A 76 6.29 -2.54 15.19
N GLU A 77 5.60 -1.58 15.78
CA GLU A 77 4.45 -0.94 15.16
C GLU A 77 4.92 -0.11 13.96
N VAL A 78 4.30 -0.33 12.80
CA VAL A 78 4.61 0.45 11.61
C VAL A 78 3.93 1.80 11.75
N TRP A 79 4.71 2.88 11.61
CA TRP A 79 4.14 4.23 11.58
C TRP A 79 3.12 4.38 10.43
N ILE A 80 1.94 4.87 10.78
CA ILE A 80 0.85 5.16 9.85
C ILE A 80 0.70 6.69 9.80
N ALA A 81 0.71 7.23 8.59
CA ALA A 81 0.44 8.65 8.41
C ALA A 81 -1.03 8.98 8.76
N ASP A 82 -1.31 10.19 9.22
CA ASP A 82 -2.67 10.69 9.40
C ASP A 82 -3.47 10.69 8.08
N GLU A 83 -4.81 10.70 8.17
CA GLU A 83 -5.68 10.66 7.00
C GLU A 83 -5.42 11.77 5.96
N PRO A 84 -5.21 13.05 6.34
CA PRO A 84 -4.84 14.08 5.36
C PRO A 84 -3.54 13.76 4.62
N THR A 85 -2.49 13.31 5.33
CA THR A 85 -1.22 12.90 4.72
C THR A 85 -1.41 11.70 3.79
N GLN A 86 -2.21 10.71 4.18
CA GLN A 86 -2.52 9.57 3.31
C GLN A 86 -3.29 10.00 2.05
N ALA A 87 -4.27 10.89 2.18
CA ALA A 87 -5.02 11.42 1.05
C ALA A 87 -4.10 12.14 0.04
N MET A 88 -3.17 12.95 0.54
CA MET A 88 -2.18 13.62 -0.29
C MET A 88 -1.26 12.63 -1.01
N ARG A 89 -0.77 11.58 -0.30
CA ARG A 89 0.02 10.51 -0.92
C ARG A 89 -0.74 9.82 -2.05
N ARG A 90 -2.03 9.51 -1.85
CA ARG A 90 -2.89 8.92 -2.90
C ARG A 90 -2.98 9.82 -4.14
N GLN A 91 -3.16 11.12 -3.95
CA GLN A 91 -3.18 12.10 -5.06
C GLN A 91 -1.85 12.16 -5.81
N VAL A 92 -0.72 12.26 -5.10
CA VAL A 92 0.63 12.29 -5.70
C VAL A 92 0.91 11.01 -6.47
N THR A 93 0.62 9.84 -5.89
CA THR A 93 0.78 8.55 -6.57
C THR A 93 -0.08 8.49 -7.84
N ARG A 94 -1.34 8.94 -7.77
CA ARG A 94 -2.23 8.95 -8.94
C ARG A 94 -1.72 9.86 -10.05
N ARG A 95 -1.28 11.07 -9.72
CA ARG A 95 -0.64 11.99 -10.68
C ARG A 95 0.56 11.34 -11.35
N ASN A 96 1.44 10.73 -10.56
CA ASN A 96 2.64 10.06 -11.08
C ASN A 96 2.29 8.90 -12.01
N GLN A 97 1.25 8.12 -11.71
CA GLN A 97 0.74 7.07 -12.58
C GLN A 97 0.25 7.63 -13.92
N ILE A 98 -0.56 8.69 -13.90
CA ILE A 98 -1.08 9.32 -15.12
C ILE A 98 0.05 9.88 -15.98
N VAL A 99 1.04 10.54 -15.37
CA VAL A 99 2.21 11.06 -16.09
C VAL A 99 2.99 9.93 -16.77
N ARG A 100 3.21 8.81 -16.07
CA ARG A 100 3.88 7.62 -16.64
C ARG A 100 3.07 7.00 -17.78
N GLN A 101 1.76 6.86 -17.60
CA GLN A 101 0.85 6.34 -18.64
C GLN A 101 0.87 7.23 -19.88
N ARG A 102 0.82 8.55 -19.71
CA ARG A 102 0.93 9.52 -20.81
C ARG A 102 2.25 9.36 -21.57
N SER A 103 3.38 9.27 -20.87
CA SER A 103 4.69 9.08 -21.50
C SER A 103 4.78 7.75 -22.25
N ARG A 104 4.25 6.66 -21.66
CA ARG A 104 4.19 5.35 -22.31
C ARG A 104 3.36 5.39 -23.60
N LEU A 105 2.18 5.98 -23.56
CA LEU A 105 1.30 6.10 -24.74
C LEU A 105 1.95 6.92 -25.86
N LYS A 106 2.63 8.02 -25.52
CA LYS A 106 3.40 8.79 -26.51
C LYS A 106 4.48 7.95 -27.19
N SER A 107 5.24 7.18 -26.41
CA SER A 107 6.29 6.29 -26.93
C SER A 107 5.71 5.21 -27.84
N VAL A 108 4.56 4.62 -27.48
CA VAL A 108 3.85 3.65 -28.34
C VAL A 108 3.43 4.29 -29.66
N ILE A 109 2.81 5.48 -29.62
CA ILE A 109 2.40 6.22 -30.83
C ILE A 109 3.61 6.51 -31.72
N GLN A 110 4.71 6.98 -31.14
CA GLN A 110 5.94 7.25 -31.89
C GLN A 110 6.49 6.00 -32.57
N SER A 111 6.51 4.85 -31.89
CA SER A 111 6.95 3.58 -32.48
C SER A 111 6.09 3.18 -33.68
N ILE A 112 4.76 3.30 -33.56
CA ILE A 112 3.83 2.97 -34.65
C ILE A 112 4.06 3.88 -35.85
N LEU A 113 4.12 5.19 -35.64
CA LEU A 113 4.35 6.16 -36.73
C LEU A 113 5.69 5.91 -37.44
N HIS A 114 6.74 5.59 -36.67
CA HIS A 114 8.05 5.24 -37.23
C HIS A 114 7.99 3.97 -38.08
N SER A 115 7.29 2.93 -37.64
CA SER A 115 7.09 1.70 -38.41
C SER A 115 6.33 1.91 -39.73
N HIS A 116 5.48 2.93 -39.81
CA HIS A 116 4.75 3.30 -41.02
C HIS A 116 5.42 4.41 -41.84
N LEU A 117 6.66 4.81 -41.49
CA LEU A 117 7.41 5.89 -42.17
C LEU A 117 6.69 7.25 -42.16
N ILE A 118 5.84 7.49 -41.16
CA ILE A 118 5.08 8.74 -40.99
C ILE A 118 5.86 9.65 -40.03
N ARG A 119 6.15 10.89 -40.45
CA ARG A 119 6.81 11.88 -39.58
C ARG A 119 5.88 12.25 -38.42
N PRO A 120 6.29 12.06 -37.15
CA PRO A 120 5.46 12.42 -36.01
C PRO A 120 5.33 13.94 -35.86
N ALA A 121 4.13 14.40 -35.47
CA ALA A 121 3.88 15.81 -35.16
C ALA A 121 4.70 16.28 -33.95
N ARG A 122 5.13 17.56 -33.96
CA ARG A 122 5.99 18.20 -32.94
C ARG A 122 5.47 18.09 -31.50
N MET A 123 4.17 17.85 -31.31
CA MET A 123 3.55 17.69 -29.98
C MET A 123 3.91 16.37 -29.27
N LEU A 124 4.33 15.35 -30.02
CA LEU A 124 4.73 14.05 -29.48
C LEU A 124 6.19 14.02 -29.00
N THR A 125 7.02 15.00 -29.39
CA THR A 125 8.47 15.01 -29.13
C THR A 125 8.90 15.70 -27.84
N CYS A 126 7.97 16.19 -27.01
CA CYS A 126 8.32 16.78 -25.72
C CYS A 126 8.83 15.67 -24.78
N ALA A 127 10.15 15.53 -24.69
CA ALA A 127 10.84 14.56 -23.85
C ALA A 127 10.36 14.69 -22.40
N ALA A 128 9.99 13.56 -21.79
CA ALA A 128 9.83 13.53 -20.34
C ALA A 128 11.17 13.93 -19.69
N PRO A 129 11.19 14.71 -18.59
CA PRO A 129 12.42 14.94 -17.86
C PRO A 129 12.98 13.58 -17.44
N ARG A 130 14.21 13.28 -17.89
CA ARG A 130 14.97 12.14 -17.38
C ARG A 130 15.23 12.47 -15.90
N VAL A 131 14.53 11.80 -15.00
CA VAL A 131 14.91 11.80 -13.59
C VAL A 131 16.19 10.97 -13.53
N GLY A 132 17.34 11.63 -13.54
CA GLY A 132 18.64 10.99 -13.33
C GLY A 132 18.75 10.46 -11.88
N PRO A 133 19.65 9.51 -11.61
CA PRO A 133 19.89 9.06 -10.25
C PRO A 133 20.57 10.21 -9.51
N GLY A 134 19.98 10.64 -8.40
CA GLY A 134 20.64 11.45 -7.39
C GLY A 134 21.50 10.58 -6.48
#